data_AF-A0A967HZ15-F1
#
_entry.id   AF-A0A967HZ15-F1
#
_cell.length_a   1.000
_cell.length_b   1.000
_cell.length_c   1.000
_cell.angle_alpha   90.00
_cell.angle_beta   90.00
_cell.angle_gamma   90.00
#
_symmetry.space_group_name_H-M   'P 1'
#
loop_
_entity.id
_entity.type
_entity.pdbx_description
1 polymer ?
#
loop_
_entity_poly.entity_id
_entity_poly.type
_entity_poly.pdbx_seq_one_letter_code
_entity_poly.pdbx_strand_id
1 'polypeptide(L)' 'FGILPLEFVREEDLDRFSPGDRLRMENVIHHVREGKGLPVENTTQGFTAETRLDLSPRLREIVLAGGLLAYSRGKKNP' A
#
# COMPACT_ATOMS: atom_id res chain seq x y z
N PHE A 1 10.97 -6.96 1.74
CA PHE A 1 10.77 -5.51 1.92
C PHE A 1 9.35 -5.27 2.42
N GLY A 2 9.12 -4.26 3.26
CA GLY A 2 7.78 -3.89 3.78
C GLY A 2 7.07 -2.88 2.89
N ILE A 3 7.23 -3.00 1.57
CA ILE A 3 6.72 -2.05 0.57
C ILE A 3 5.35 -2.55 0.11
N LEU A 4 4.43 -1.62 -0.14
CA LEU A 4 3.10 -1.91 -0.66
C LEU A 4 3.16 -2.01 -2.20
N PRO A 5 2.83 -3.17 -2.79
CA PRO A 5 2.66 -3.28 -4.24
C PRO A 5 1.27 -2.72 -4.58
N LEU A 6 1.23 -1.48 -5.07
CA LEU A 6 0.00 -0.82 -5.49
C LEU A 6 -0.07 -0.81 -7.02
N GLU A 7 -1.22 -1.19 -7.54
CA GLU A 7 -1.52 -1.13 -8.97
C GLU A 7 -2.76 -0.25 -9.18
N PHE A 8 -2.73 0.68 -10.12
CA PHE A 8 -3.91 1.48 -10.41
C PHE A 8 -5.05 0.59 -10.93
N VAL A 9 -6.27 0.81 -10.43
CA VAL A 9 -7.46 0.12 -10.94
C VAL A 9 -7.78 0.58 -12.37
N ARG A 10 -7.52 1.85 -12.66
CA ARG A 10 -7.70 2.49 -13.97
C ARG A 10 -6.35 2.96 -14.48
N GLU A 11 -5.93 2.51 -15.65
CA GLU A 11 -4.64 2.91 -16.23
C GLU A 11 -4.56 4.42 -16.48
N GLU A 12 -5.69 5.04 -16.86
CA GLU A 12 -5.83 6.49 -17.07
C GLU A 12 -5.48 7.33 -15.83
N ASP A 13 -5.57 6.75 -14.62
CA ASP A 13 -5.18 7.47 -13.41
C ASP A 13 -3.68 7.74 -13.36
N LEU A 14 -2.86 6.92 -14.03
CA LEU A 14 -1.40 7.08 -14.06
C LEU A 14 -1.00 8.42 -14.70
N ASP A 15 -1.63 8.78 -15.82
CA ASP A 15 -1.32 9.99 -16.60
C ASP A 15 -1.62 11.29 -15.84
N ARG A 16 -2.41 11.19 -14.77
CA ARG A 16 -2.78 12.34 -13.95
C ARG A 16 -1.65 12.73 -13.00
N PHE A 17 -0.83 11.78 -12.56
CA PHE A 17 0.26 12.03 -11.62
C PHE A 17 1.46 12.70 -12.30
N SER A 18 2.08 13.63 -11.58
CA SER A 18 3.25 14.36 -12.02
C SER A 18 4.41 14.27 -11.02
N PRO A 19 5.67 14.32 -11.49
CA PRO A 19 6.81 14.43 -10.59
C PRO A 19 6.67 15.63 -9.63
N GLY A 20 6.85 15.37 -8.34
CA GLY A 20 6.70 16.39 -7.30
C GLY A 20 5.33 16.43 -6.61
N ASP A 21 4.36 15.64 -7.06
CA ASP A 21 3.07 15.52 -6.39
C ASP A 21 3.17 14.97 -4.97
N ARG A 22 2.29 15.47 -4.10
CA ARG A 22 2.19 15.02 -2.71
C ARG A 22 1.05 14.03 -2.57
N LEU A 23 1.40 12.79 -2.24
CA LEU A 23 0.44 11.70 -2.10
C LEU A 23 0.12 11.44 -0.63
N ARG A 24 -1.16 11.23 -0.33
CA ARG A 24 -1.67 10.85 0.98
C ARG A 24 -2.40 9.51 0.86
N MET A 25 -2.12 8.63 1.81
CA MET A 25 -2.82 7.36 1.99
C MET A 25 -3.22 7.28 3.45
N GLU A 26 -4.52 7.11 3.71
CA GLU A 26 -5.05 7.03 5.07
C GLU A 26 -5.38 5.59 5.44
N ASN A 27 -5.43 5.31 6.74
CA ASN A 27 -5.85 4.00 7.27
C ASN A 27 -5.14 2.79 6.65
N VAL A 28 -3.88 2.96 6.20
CA VAL A 28 -3.12 1.97 5.43
C VAL A 28 -3.12 0.59 6.09
N ILE A 29 -2.94 0.53 7.41
CA ILE A 29 -2.94 -0.72 8.16
C ILE A 29 -4.29 -1.46 8.06
N HIS A 30 -5.40 -0.73 8.06
CA HIS A 30 -6.74 -1.31 7.88
C HIS A 30 -6.89 -1.91 6.47
N HIS A 31 -6.51 -1.16 5.42
CA HIS A 31 -6.57 -1.64 4.04
C HIS A 31 -5.69 -2.89 3.82
N VAL A 32 -4.47 -2.90 4.35
CA VAL A 32 -3.58 -4.06 4.32
C VAL A 32 -4.22 -5.25 5.03
N ARG A 33 -4.84 -5.05 6.20
CA ARG A 33 -5.50 -6.12 6.96
C ARG A 33 -6.72 -6.70 6.25
N GLU A 34 -7.50 -5.89 5.57
CA GLU A 34 -8.66 -6.33 4.80
C GLU A 34 -8.23 -7.01 3.49
N GLY A 35 -7.10 -6.60 2.90
CA GLY A 35 -6.70 -7.00 1.55
C GLY A 35 -7.60 -6.42 0.48
N LYS A 36 -8.15 -5.24 0.75
CA LYS A 36 -8.93 -4.47 -0.21
C LYS A 36 -8.04 -3.35 -0.75
N GLY A 37 -8.43 -2.79 -1.89
CA GLY A 37 -7.70 -1.70 -2.52
C GLY A 37 -7.38 -0.55 -1.58
N LEU A 38 -6.36 0.25 -1.93
CA LEU A 38 -5.90 1.39 -1.17
C LEU A 38 -6.14 2.68 -1.96
N PRO A 39 -7.00 3.58 -1.49
CA PRO A 39 -7.15 4.90 -2.10
C PRO A 39 -5.86 5.71 -1.94
N VAL A 40 -5.39 6.30 -3.03
CA VAL A 40 -4.22 7.20 -3.06
C VAL A 40 -4.71 8.59 -3.44
N GLU A 41 -4.70 9.49 -2.47
CA GLU A 41 -5.06 10.89 -2.67
C GLU A 41 -3.84 11.67 -3.17
N ASN A 42 -3.98 12.33 -4.32
CA ASN A 42 -3.08 13.37 -4.76
C ASN A 42 -3.54 14.72 -4.19
N THR A 43 -2.87 15.16 -3.12
CA THR A 43 -3.20 16.41 -2.42
C THR A 43 -2.78 17.67 -3.18
N THR A 44 -1.87 17.55 -4.16
CA THR A 44 -1.45 18.67 -5.01
C THR A 44 -2.50 18.96 -6.08
N GLN A 45 -3.05 17.91 -6.70
CA GLN A 45 -3.97 18.02 -7.84
C GLN A 45 -5.45 17.81 -7.46
N GLY A 46 -5.73 17.45 -6.21
CA GLY A 46 -7.09 17.40 -5.65
C GLY A 46 -7.93 16.23 -6.13
N PHE A 47 -7.32 15.06 -6.35
CA PHE A 47 -8.07 13.85 -6.72
C PHE A 47 -7.60 12.62 -5.95
N THR A 48 -8.42 11.56 -5.98
CA THR A 48 -8.05 10.25 -5.45
C THR A 48 -8.07 9.23 -6.58
N ALA A 49 -7.02 8.40 -6.65
CA ALA A 49 -6.96 7.23 -7.51
C ALA A 49 -7.19 5.97 -6.68
N GLU A 50 -7.97 5.04 -7.22
CA GLU A 50 -8.17 3.73 -6.61
C GLU A 50 -7.04 2.80 -7.03
N THR A 51 -6.42 2.13 -6.06
CA THR A 51 -5.38 1.12 -6.32
C THR A 51 -5.76 -0.24 -5.77
N ARG A 52 -5.34 -1.31 -6.45
CA ARG A 52 -5.40 -2.67 -5.96
C ARG A 52 -4.19 -2.94 -5.06
N LEU A 53 -4.42 -3.79 -4.07
CA LEU A 53 -3.40 -4.22 -3.11
C LEU A 53 -3.42 -5.75 -3.04
N ASP A 54 -2.70 -6.38 -3.96
CA ASP A 54 -2.65 -7.84 -4.10
C ASP A 54 -1.58 -8.44 -3.19
N LEU A 55 -1.99 -8.77 -1.97
CA LEU A 55 -1.14 -9.42 -0.97
C LEU A 55 -1.66 -10.81 -0.63
N SER A 56 -0.79 -11.82 -0.78
CA SER A 56 -1.03 -13.12 -0.15
C SER A 56 -1.08 -12.99 1.38
N PRO A 57 -1.72 -13.93 2.11
CA PRO A 57 -1.78 -13.87 3.58
C PRO A 57 -0.41 -13.71 4.23
N ARG A 58 0.61 -14.42 3.72
CA ARG A 58 1.99 -14.32 4.20
C ARG A 58 2.59 -12.94 3.93
N LEU A 59 2.39 -12.39 2.73
CA LEU A 59 2.89 -11.06 2.36
C LEU A 59 2.25 -9.96 3.22
N ARG A 60 0.96 -10.10 3.53
CA ARG A 60 0.24 -9.22 4.46
C ARG A 60 0.90 -9.19 5.83
N GLU A 61 1.19 -10.35 6.42
CA GLU A 61 1.90 -10.41 7.72
C GLU A 61 3.29 -9.77 7.65
N ILE A 62 4.02 -9.98 6.55
CA ILE A 62 5.36 -9.41 6.34
C ILE A 62 5.29 -7.87 6.27
N VAL A 63 4.34 -7.32 5.52
CA VAL A 63 4.13 -5.88 5.38
C VAL A 63 3.73 -5.27 6.74
N LEU A 64 2.79 -5.90 7.45
CA LEU A 64 2.35 -5.44 8.78
C LEU A 64 3.46 -5.48 9.82
N ALA A 65 4.43 -6.39 9.69
CA ALA A 65 5.62 -6.44 10.52
C ALA A 65 6.68 -5.38 10.15
N GLY A 66 6.48 -4.61 9.08
CA GLY A 66 7.48 -3.65 8.56
C GLY A 66 8.55 -4.28 7.68
N GLY A 67 8.39 -5.54 7.27
CA GLY A 67 9.27 -6.25 6.35
C GLY A 67 9.74 -7.61 6.84
N LEU A 68 10.40 -8.34 5.94
CA LEU A 68 10.74 -9.76 6.15
C LEU A 68 11.67 -10.01 7.34
N LEU A 69 12.63 -9.11 7.59
CA LEU A 69 13.54 -9.22 8.73
C LEU A 69 12.80 -9.10 10.06
N ALA A 70 11.92 -8.10 10.19
CA ALA A 70 11.11 -7.88 11.39
C ALA A 70 10.14 -9.04 11.61
N TYR A 71 9.47 -9.50 10.54
CA TYR A 71 8.62 -10.69 10.56
C TYR A 71 9.35 -11.95 11.06
N SER A 72 10.55 -12.19 10.54
CA SER A 72 11.34 -13.38 10.88
C SER A 72 11.88 -13.32 12.31
N ARG A 73 12.18 -12.13 12.83
CA ARG A 73 12.56 -11.92 14.24
C ARG A 73 11.39 -12.19 15.19
N GLY A 74 10.20 -11.71 14.86
CA GLY A 74 8.98 -11.95 15.65
C GLY A 74 8.58 -13.43 15.72
N LYS A 75 8.92 -14.23 14.72
CA LYS A 75 8.68 -15.70 14.75
C LYS A 75 9.73 -16.51 15.50
N LYS A 76 10.90 -15.94 15.82
CA LYS A 76 11.99 -16.65 16.51
C LYS A 76 11.90 -16.58 18.05
N ASN A 77 11.00 -15.78 18.60
CA ASN A 77 10.70 -15.73 20.03
C ASN A 77 9.19 -15.96 20.22
N PRO A 78 8.73 -17.20 20.46
CA PRO A 78 7.50 -17.42 21.20
C PRO A 78 7.65 -17.00 22.66
#